data_AF-A0AAV6W9V6-F1
#
_entry.id   AF-A0AAV6W9V6-F1
#
_cell.length_a   1.000
_cell.length_b   1.000
_cell.length_c   1.000
_cell.angle_alpha   90.00
_cell.angle_beta   90.00
_cell.angle_gamma   90.00
#
_symmetry.space_group_name_H-M   'P 1'
#
loop_
_entity.id
_entity.type
_entity.pdbx_description
1 polymer ?
#
loop_
_entity_poly.entity_id
_entity_poly.type
_entity_poly.pdbx_seq_one_letter_code
_entity_poly.pdbx_strand_id
1 'polypeptide(L)'
;MDLEEEYYEQDYNEEVEVEEDDDEEDITQEDAWAVISAYFEEKGLVRQQLDSFDEFIQNTMQEIVDESADIEIRPESQHNPGHQPDFAETIYKISFGQIYLSKPMMTESDGETATLFPKAARLRNLTYSAPLYVDVSKRVIRKGHDGEEVTETQDFTKVFIGKVPIMLRSSYCTLYQNSEKDLTELGECPLDQGGYFIINGSEKVLIAQEKMSTNHVYVFKKRQPNKYAYVAEVRSMAETQNRPPSTMFVRMLSRTSAKGGSSGQYIRATLPYIRTEIPIIIVFRALGFVADKDILEHICYNFQDTQMMELLRPSLEEAFVIQNQQVALDYIGKRGATVGVTREKRIKFVLLNCWA
;
A
#
# COMPACT_ATOMS: atom_id res chain seq x y z
N MET A 1 -90.74 -48.31 -14.55
CA MET A 1 -89.81 -49.43 -14.80
C MET A 1 -88.89 -48.92 -15.87
N ASP A 2 -87.60 -49.02 -15.58
CA ASP A 2 -86.44 -48.39 -16.23
C ASP A 2 -86.16 -46.95 -15.78
N LEU A 3 -85.10 -46.90 -14.96
CA LEU A 3 -84.47 -45.80 -14.25
C LEU A 3 -83.36 -45.22 -15.14
N GLU A 4 -83.35 -43.91 -15.33
CA GLU A 4 -82.12 -43.15 -15.60
C GLU A 4 -82.00 -42.11 -14.49
N GLU A 5 -81.14 -42.39 -13.51
CA GLU A 5 -80.77 -41.46 -12.44
C GLU A 5 -79.65 -40.56 -12.94
N GLU A 6 -79.99 -39.27 -13.12
CA GLU A 6 -79.03 -38.17 -13.26
C GLU A 6 -78.29 -37.98 -11.93
N TYR A 7 -76.97 -38.19 -11.95
CA TYR A 7 -76.09 -37.92 -10.82
C TYR A 7 -75.86 -36.40 -10.70
N TYR A 8 -76.27 -35.84 -9.56
CA TYR A 8 -76.01 -34.46 -9.14
C TYR A 8 -74.58 -34.30 -8.60
N GLU A 9 -73.91 -33.24 -9.05
CA GLU A 9 -72.69 -32.68 -8.47
C GLU A 9 -72.95 -32.16 -7.04
N GLN A 10 -72.03 -32.43 -6.12
CA GLN A 10 -71.87 -31.62 -4.91
C GLN A 10 -70.39 -31.60 -4.50
N ASP A 11 -69.83 -30.39 -4.59
CA ASP A 11 -68.47 -30.01 -4.24
C ASP A 11 -68.09 -30.43 -2.81
N TYR A 12 -66.96 -31.12 -2.72
CA TYR A 12 -66.18 -31.25 -1.49
C TYR A 12 -64.91 -30.42 -1.67
N ASN A 13 -64.83 -29.28 -0.98
CA ASN A 13 -63.59 -28.83 -0.35
C ASN A 13 -63.91 -27.70 0.63
N GLU A 14 -63.84 -28.02 1.92
CA GLU A 14 -63.66 -27.02 2.97
C GLU A 14 -62.31 -26.33 2.74
N GLU A 15 -62.35 -25.11 2.23
CA GLU A 15 -61.21 -24.21 2.31
C GLU A 15 -61.06 -23.78 3.77
N VAL A 16 -60.02 -24.30 4.42
CA VAL A 16 -59.51 -23.76 5.68
C VAL A 16 -59.00 -22.35 5.34
N GLU A 17 -59.74 -21.33 5.75
CA GLU A 17 -59.24 -19.95 5.82
C GLU A 17 -58.04 -19.96 6.77
N VAL A 18 -56.83 -19.99 6.19
CA VAL A 18 -55.62 -19.57 6.88
C VAL A 18 -55.72 -18.05 6.91
N GLU A 19 -56.04 -17.47 8.07
CA GLU A 19 -55.77 -16.07 8.33
C GLU A 19 -54.25 -15.87 8.19
N GLU A 20 -53.82 -15.42 7.02
CA GLU A 20 -52.51 -14.81 6.85
C GLU A 20 -52.57 -13.47 7.59
N ASP A 21 -52.21 -13.48 8.88
CA ASP A 21 -51.76 -12.30 9.62
C ASP A 21 -50.44 -11.80 9.00
N ASP A 22 -50.50 -11.34 7.74
CA ASP A 22 -49.47 -10.51 7.13
C ASP A 22 -49.74 -9.06 7.54
N ASP A 23 -49.54 -8.79 8.83
CA ASP A 23 -49.18 -7.46 9.30
C ASP A 23 -47.73 -7.18 8.80
N GLU A 24 -47.56 -6.94 7.50
CA GLU A 24 -46.39 -6.19 7.02
C GLU A 24 -46.57 -4.74 7.51
N GLU A 25 -46.24 -4.52 8.78
CA GLU A 25 -46.09 -3.18 9.34
C GLU A 25 -44.99 -2.46 8.54
N ASP A 26 -45.41 -1.60 7.62
CA ASP A 26 -44.52 -0.76 6.84
C ASP A 26 -43.58 0.00 7.77
N ILE A 27 -42.27 -0.15 7.54
CA ILE A 27 -41.22 0.54 8.33
C ILE A 27 -41.44 2.05 8.26
N THR A 28 -41.66 2.67 9.40
CA THR A 28 -41.92 4.10 9.50
C THR A 28 -40.63 4.91 9.51
N GLN A 29 -40.77 6.23 9.34
CA GLN A 29 -39.63 7.15 9.51
C GLN A 29 -39.06 7.12 10.94
N GLU A 30 -39.89 6.79 11.94
CA GLU A 30 -39.44 6.68 13.34
C GLU A 30 -38.57 5.43 13.55
N ASP A 31 -38.90 4.32 12.88
CA ASP A 31 -38.11 3.09 12.90
C ASP A 31 -36.72 3.30 12.28
N ALA A 32 -36.62 4.13 11.24
CA ALA A 32 -35.32 4.51 10.67
C ALA A 32 -34.43 5.24 11.69
N TRP A 33 -35.01 6.08 12.56
CA TRP A 33 -34.26 6.74 13.64
C TRP A 33 -33.79 5.78 14.73
N ALA A 34 -34.56 4.72 15.01
CA ALA A 34 -34.12 3.67 15.92
C ALA A 34 -32.86 2.96 15.39
N VAL A 35 -32.82 2.65 14.10
CA VAL A 35 -31.64 2.04 13.44
C VAL A 35 -30.43 2.99 13.46
N ILE A 36 -30.65 4.28 13.15
CA ILE A 36 -29.58 5.29 13.20
C ILE A 36 -29.03 5.44 14.62
N SER A 37 -29.91 5.45 15.63
CA SER A 37 -29.51 5.56 17.03
C SER A 37 -28.67 4.36 17.47
N ALA A 38 -29.10 3.15 17.12
CA ALA A 38 -28.34 1.93 17.38
C ALA A 38 -26.95 1.95 16.70
N TYR A 39 -26.85 2.48 15.48
CA TYR A 39 -25.58 2.64 14.77
C TYR A 39 -24.61 3.56 15.55
N PHE A 40 -25.07 4.72 16.02
CA PHE A 40 -24.22 5.65 16.76
C PHE A 40 -23.90 5.19 18.19
N GLU A 41 -24.77 4.40 18.81
CA GLU A 41 -24.51 3.78 20.11
C GLU A 41 -23.38 2.74 20.02
N GLU A 42 -23.37 1.92 18.97
CA GLU A 42 -22.33 0.92 18.76
C GLU A 42 -21.03 1.51 18.20
N LYS A 43 -21.13 2.46 17.26
CA LYS A 43 -19.98 2.92 16.48
C LYS A 43 -19.41 4.25 16.95
N GLY A 44 -20.20 5.13 17.56
CA GLY A 44 -19.76 6.47 17.94
C GLY A 44 -19.43 7.36 16.73
N LEU A 45 -18.79 8.51 17.00
CA LEU A 45 -18.56 9.57 16.00
C LEU A 45 -17.14 9.61 15.40
N VAL A 46 -16.16 9.01 16.08
CA VAL A 46 -14.72 9.15 15.77
C VAL A 46 -14.09 7.81 15.38
N ARG A 47 -14.92 6.79 15.11
CA ARG A 47 -14.51 5.41 14.88
C ARG A 47 -13.45 5.25 13.79
N GLN A 48 -13.58 5.96 12.69
CA GLN A 48 -12.63 5.93 11.57
C GLN A 48 -11.19 6.27 11.98
N GLN A 49 -11.00 7.14 12.98
CA GLN A 49 -9.66 7.48 13.48
C GLN A 49 -9.13 6.40 14.42
N LEU A 50 -9.99 5.89 15.30
CA LEU A 50 -9.64 4.85 16.26
C LEU A 50 -9.33 3.52 15.57
N ASP A 51 -10.22 3.06 14.68
CA ASP A 51 -10.08 1.81 13.94
C ASP A 51 -8.81 1.86 13.07
N SER A 52 -8.55 2.99 12.37
CA SER A 52 -7.34 3.15 11.57
C SER A 52 -6.06 3.12 12.41
N PHE A 53 -6.07 3.72 13.60
CA PHE A 53 -4.92 3.70 14.51
C PHE A 53 -4.71 2.30 15.11
N ASP A 54 -5.79 1.62 15.51
CA ASP A 54 -5.71 0.28 16.08
C ASP A 54 -5.23 -0.73 15.03
N GLU A 55 -5.70 -0.65 13.79
CA GLU A 55 -5.19 -1.45 12.66
C GLU A 55 -3.70 -1.19 12.41
N PHE A 56 -3.27 0.07 12.46
CA PHE A 56 -1.86 0.43 12.30
C PHE A 56 -0.97 -0.21 13.39
N ILE A 57 -1.40 -0.16 14.65
CA ILE A 57 -0.63 -0.72 15.77
C ILE A 57 -0.63 -2.26 15.75
N GLN A 58 -1.78 -2.88 15.46
CA GLN A 58 -1.95 -4.33 15.55
C GLN A 58 -1.32 -5.07 14.37
N ASN A 59 -1.45 -4.54 13.15
CA ASN A 59 -1.06 -5.24 11.93
C ASN A 59 0.07 -4.51 11.20
N THR A 60 -0.18 -3.28 10.75
CA THR A 60 0.73 -2.58 9.82
C THR A 60 2.13 -2.38 10.39
N MET A 61 2.26 -2.14 11.71
CA MET A 61 3.57 -1.97 12.33
C MET A 61 4.41 -3.25 12.28
N GLN A 62 3.81 -4.43 12.44
CA GLN A 62 4.51 -5.71 12.33
C GLN A 62 4.87 -5.98 10.86
N GLU A 63 3.95 -5.73 9.93
CA GLU A 63 4.20 -5.86 8.49
C GLU A 63 5.40 -5.02 8.03
N ILE A 64 5.54 -3.78 8.52
CA ILE A 64 6.69 -2.92 8.21
C ILE A 64 8.02 -3.53 8.68
N VAL A 65 8.03 -4.16 9.86
CA VAL A 65 9.23 -4.83 10.40
C VAL A 65 9.56 -6.08 9.59
N ASP A 66 8.55 -6.87 9.23
CA ASP A 66 8.69 -8.09 8.44
C ASP A 66 9.15 -7.79 7.00
N GLU A 67 8.70 -6.68 6.40
CA GLU A 67 9.18 -6.20 5.10
C GLU A 67 10.68 -5.86 5.10
N SER A 68 11.21 -5.39 6.23
CA SER A 68 12.60 -4.92 6.39
C SER A 68 13.46 -5.89 7.21
N ALA A 69 13.24 -7.20 7.06
CA ALA A 69 13.69 -8.18 8.05
C ALA A 69 15.20 -8.28 8.24
N ASP A 70 16.00 -8.30 7.17
CA ASP A 70 17.42 -8.68 7.26
C ASP A 70 18.37 -7.56 6.83
N ILE A 71 19.17 -7.07 7.78
CA ILE A 71 20.31 -6.20 7.51
C ILE A 71 21.56 -7.06 7.46
N GLU A 72 22.15 -7.19 6.27
CA GLU A 72 23.41 -7.90 6.05
C GLU A 72 24.57 -6.90 5.88
N ILE A 73 25.58 -7.04 6.73
CA ILE A 73 26.80 -6.22 6.69
C ILE A 73 27.98 -7.16 6.39
N ARG A 74 28.66 -6.90 5.27
CA ARG A 74 29.92 -7.53 4.90
C ARG A 74 31.04 -6.50 5.01
N PRO A 75 31.92 -6.61 6.02
CA PRO A 75 33.10 -5.76 6.10
C PRO A 75 33.98 -6.01 4.89
N GLU A 76 34.48 -4.94 4.26
CA GLU A 76 35.54 -5.08 3.26
C GLU A 76 36.83 -5.51 3.94
N SER A 77 37.54 -6.46 3.33
CA SER A 77 38.83 -6.92 3.82
C SER A 77 39.87 -5.81 3.64
N GLN A 78 40.25 -5.17 4.74
CA GLN A 78 41.39 -4.24 4.74
C GLN A 78 42.68 -5.06 4.72
N HIS A 79 43.43 -4.96 3.62
CA HIS A 79 44.73 -5.63 3.51
C HIS A 79 45.77 -4.90 4.37
N ASN A 80 45.99 -5.40 5.58
CA ASN A 80 47.06 -4.95 6.45
C ASN A 80 48.30 -5.86 6.24
N PRO A 81 49.42 -5.35 5.71
CA PRO A 81 50.63 -6.15 5.53
C PRO A 81 51.10 -6.71 6.88
N GLY A 82 51.16 -8.03 7.01
CA GLY A 82 51.61 -8.73 8.22
C GLY A 82 50.52 -9.14 9.22
N HIS A 83 49.24 -8.90 8.92
CA HIS A 83 48.12 -9.53 9.63
C HIS A 83 47.30 -10.34 8.62
N GLN A 84 47.39 -11.66 8.71
CA GLN A 84 46.52 -12.56 7.97
C GLN A 84 45.26 -12.76 8.83
N PRO A 85 44.07 -12.34 8.38
CA PRO A 85 42.86 -12.57 9.15
C PRO A 85 42.60 -14.08 9.29
N ASP A 86 42.16 -14.52 10.48
CA ASP A 86 41.87 -15.93 10.76
C ASP A 86 40.72 -16.49 9.89
N PHE A 87 39.88 -15.61 9.34
CA PHE A 87 38.72 -15.93 8.52
C PHE A 87 38.78 -15.22 7.17
N ALA A 88 38.34 -15.90 6.11
CA ALA A 88 38.30 -15.39 4.75
C ALA A 88 37.15 -14.39 4.53
N GLU A 89 36.00 -14.62 5.16
CA GLU A 89 34.82 -13.74 5.09
C GLU A 89 34.13 -13.74 6.47
N THR A 90 33.70 -12.56 6.94
CA THR A 90 32.81 -12.43 8.09
C THR A 90 31.56 -11.68 7.66
N ILE A 91 30.38 -12.26 7.88
CA ILE A 91 29.08 -11.68 7.53
C ILE A 91 28.31 -11.47 8.83
N TYR A 92 27.86 -10.24 9.06
CA TYR A 92 26.94 -9.92 10.15
C TYR A 92 25.54 -9.82 9.58
N LYS A 93 24.62 -10.60 10.12
CA LYS A 93 23.21 -10.57 9.76
C LYS A 93 22.39 -10.21 10.99
N ILE A 94 21.64 -9.13 10.90
CA ILE A 94 20.72 -8.67 11.94
C ILE A 94 19.30 -8.89 11.41
N SER A 95 18.51 -9.66 12.15
CA SER A 95 17.12 -9.95 11.85
C SER A 95 16.22 -9.37 12.93
N PHE A 96 15.12 -8.75 12.53
CA PHE A 96 14.08 -8.26 13.44
C PHE A 96 12.91 -9.25 13.48
N GLY A 97 12.34 -9.45 14.67
CA GLY A 97 11.23 -10.37 14.92
C GLY A 97 9.98 -9.65 15.41
N GLN A 98 9.32 -10.25 16.40
CA GLN A 98 8.05 -9.75 16.94
C GLN A 98 8.21 -8.38 17.62
N ILE A 99 7.26 -7.48 17.34
CA ILE A 99 7.13 -6.21 18.05
C ILE A 99 6.28 -6.36 19.31
N TYR A 100 6.60 -5.59 20.35
CA TYR A 100 5.82 -5.48 21.57
C TYR A 100 5.61 -4.01 21.91
N LEU A 101 4.35 -3.59 21.92
CA LEU A 101 3.96 -2.28 22.40
C LEU A 101 3.39 -2.40 23.81
N SER A 102 3.90 -1.58 24.71
CA SER A 102 3.41 -1.52 26.10
C SER A 102 2.30 -0.47 26.24
N LYS A 103 1.74 -0.33 27.45
CA LYS A 103 0.85 0.81 27.76
C LYS A 103 1.64 2.10 27.95
N PRO A 104 1.03 3.28 27.75
CA PRO A 104 1.68 4.57 27.99
C PRO A 104 2.31 4.68 29.37
N MET A 105 3.61 4.99 29.41
CA MET A 105 4.41 5.02 30.64
C MET A 105 5.49 6.10 30.56
N MET A 106 5.80 6.66 31.72
CA MET A 106 6.79 7.71 31.91
C MET A 106 7.82 7.25 32.92
N THR A 107 9.09 7.42 32.58
CA THR A 107 10.20 7.24 33.51
C THR A 107 10.55 8.61 34.06
N GLU A 108 10.42 8.76 35.37
CA GLU A 108 10.77 9.98 36.10
C GLU A 108 12.30 10.12 36.24
N SER A 109 12.76 11.29 36.70
CA SER A 109 14.20 11.58 36.84
C SER A 109 14.93 10.71 37.87
N ASP A 110 14.19 10.11 38.80
CA ASP A 110 14.69 9.15 39.78
C ASP A 110 14.84 7.73 39.21
N GLY A 111 14.38 7.49 37.97
CA GLY A 111 14.41 6.20 37.30
C GLY A 111 13.17 5.35 37.55
N GLU A 112 12.22 5.79 38.37
CA GLU A 112 10.96 5.09 38.55
C GLU A 112 10.10 5.23 37.29
N THR A 113 9.48 4.12 36.87
CA THR A 113 8.62 4.12 35.69
C THR A 113 7.18 3.83 36.08
N ALA A 114 6.30 4.78 35.79
CA ALA A 114 4.88 4.73 36.13
C ALA A 114 4.01 4.83 34.87
N THR A 115 2.80 4.29 34.95
CA THR A 115 1.79 4.48 33.91
C THR A 115 1.46 5.96 33.77
N LEU A 116 1.51 6.46 32.54
CA LEU A 116 1.16 7.84 32.22
C LEU A 116 -0.34 7.91 31.96
N PHE A 117 -1.03 8.82 32.64
CA PHE A 117 -2.43 9.15 32.38
C PHE A 117 -2.54 10.39 31.49
N PRO A 118 -3.56 10.49 30.61
CA PRO A 118 -3.70 11.63 29.69
C PRO A 118 -3.75 12.99 30.39
N LYS A 119 -4.55 13.16 31.44
CA LYS A 119 -4.56 14.37 32.29
C LYS A 119 -3.18 14.78 32.79
N ALA A 120 -2.38 13.83 33.26
CA ALA A 120 -1.01 14.11 33.72
C ALA A 120 -0.11 14.55 32.56
N ALA A 121 -0.26 13.94 31.37
CA ALA A 121 0.47 14.34 30.19
C ALA A 121 0.12 15.77 29.73
N ARG A 122 -1.16 16.16 29.77
CA ARG A 122 -1.62 17.52 29.48
C ARG A 122 -1.02 18.53 30.46
N LEU A 123 -1.18 18.32 31.77
CA LEU A 123 -0.77 19.29 32.80
C LEU A 123 0.75 19.46 32.91
N ARG A 124 1.52 18.41 32.63
CA ARG A 124 2.99 18.41 32.75
C ARG A 124 3.70 18.68 31.42
N ASN A 125 2.98 19.04 30.37
CA ASN A 125 3.53 19.23 29.02
C ASN A 125 4.32 18.01 28.50
N LEU A 126 3.85 16.80 28.80
CA LEU A 126 4.48 15.55 28.36
C LEU A 126 3.84 15.04 27.06
N THR A 127 4.54 14.14 26.37
CA THR A 127 3.98 13.40 25.24
C THR A 127 3.42 12.07 25.72
N TYR A 128 2.14 11.85 25.47
CA TYR A 128 1.45 10.61 25.81
C TYR A 128 1.85 9.51 24.83
N SER A 129 2.83 8.70 25.23
CA SER A 129 3.47 7.70 24.38
C SER A 129 3.78 6.42 25.14
N ALA A 130 3.82 5.31 24.41
CA ALA A 130 4.19 4.01 24.94
C ALA A 130 5.53 3.54 24.38
N PRO A 131 6.39 2.89 25.19
CA PRO A 131 7.61 2.29 24.71
C PRO A 131 7.32 1.05 23.85
N LEU A 132 8.06 0.98 22.75
CA LEU A 132 8.04 -0.05 21.73
C LEU A 132 9.33 -0.88 21.85
N TYR A 133 9.15 -2.19 21.84
CA TYR A 133 10.21 -3.17 21.94
C TYR A 133 10.17 -4.13 20.75
N VAL A 134 11.30 -4.69 20.37
CA VAL A 134 11.43 -5.65 19.26
C VAL A 134 12.39 -6.77 19.64
N ASP A 135 12.09 -7.99 19.22
CA ASP A 135 13.05 -9.10 19.29
C ASP A 135 14.08 -8.98 18.16
N VAL A 136 15.37 -9.08 18.49
CA VAL A 136 16.48 -8.92 17.54
C VAL A 136 17.36 -10.15 17.59
N SER A 137 17.57 -10.79 16.44
CA SER A 137 18.52 -11.91 16.30
C SER A 137 19.76 -11.43 15.55
N LYS A 138 20.93 -11.63 16.15
CA LYS A 138 22.23 -11.33 15.54
C LYS A 138 22.90 -12.65 15.18
N ARG A 139 23.18 -12.85 13.89
CA ARG A 139 23.97 -13.98 13.38
C ARG A 139 25.31 -13.49 12.85
N VAL A 140 26.39 -14.10 13.32
CA VAL A 140 27.76 -13.87 12.84
C VAL A 140 28.21 -15.12 12.11
N ILE A 141 28.33 -15.02 10.79
CA ILE A 141 28.77 -16.12 9.93
C ILE A 141 30.24 -15.86 9.58
N ARG A 142 31.13 -16.75 10.01
CA ARG A 142 32.57 -16.68 9.71
C ARG A 142 32.94 -17.84 8.82
N LYS A 143 33.54 -17.57 7.66
CA LYS A 143 34.02 -18.58 6.72
C LYS A 143 35.53 -18.70 6.80
N GLY A 144 36.01 -19.89 7.11
CA GLY A 144 37.43 -20.26 7.08
C GLY A 144 37.99 -20.33 5.66
N HIS A 145 39.32 -20.39 5.54
CA HIS A 145 40.02 -20.52 4.26
C HIS A 145 39.86 -21.91 3.61
N ASP A 146 39.50 -22.91 4.40
CA ASP A 146 39.19 -24.30 4.05
C ASP A 146 37.72 -24.52 3.64
N GLY A 147 36.88 -23.49 3.77
CA GLY A 147 35.45 -23.57 3.50
C GLY A 147 34.60 -23.98 4.70
N GLU A 148 35.18 -24.14 5.89
CA GLU A 148 34.40 -24.35 7.12
C GLU A 148 33.63 -23.07 7.49
N GLU A 149 32.33 -23.21 7.77
CA GLU A 149 31.46 -22.10 8.15
C GLU A 149 31.06 -22.22 9.62
N VAL A 150 31.45 -21.23 10.42
CA VAL A 150 31.08 -21.13 11.83
C VAL A 150 30.00 -20.04 11.94
N THR A 151 28.81 -20.43 12.37
CA THR A 151 27.71 -19.50 12.63
C THR A 151 27.47 -19.37 14.14
N GLU A 152 27.62 -18.15 14.65
CA GLU A 152 27.28 -17.78 16.02
C GLU A 152 25.96 -17.00 16.01
N THR A 153 24.97 -17.43 16.80
CA THR A 153 23.67 -16.75 16.90
C THR A 153 23.49 -16.22 18.32
N GLN A 154 23.06 -14.96 18.42
CA GLN A 154 22.76 -14.28 19.66
C GLN A 154 21.39 -13.61 19.55
N ASP A 155 20.44 -14.05 20.38
CA ASP A 155 19.08 -13.52 20.40
C ASP A 155 18.91 -12.53 21.56
N PHE A 156 18.35 -11.37 21.25
CA PHE A 156 18.02 -10.31 22.18
C PHE A 156 16.50 -10.15 22.21
N THR A 157 15.89 -10.46 23.34
CA THR A 157 14.44 -10.31 23.49
C THR A 157 14.09 -8.92 24.02
N LYS A 158 12.98 -8.36 23.53
CA LYS A 158 12.41 -7.09 23.99
C LYS A 158 13.44 -5.94 24.05
N VAL A 159 14.17 -5.74 22.96
CA VAL A 159 15.08 -4.59 22.82
C VAL A 159 14.25 -3.32 22.67
N PHE A 160 14.49 -2.32 23.52
CA PHE A 160 13.82 -1.03 23.41
C PHE A 160 14.28 -0.30 22.15
N ILE A 161 13.33 0.07 21.28
CA ILE A 161 13.63 0.76 20.03
C ILE A 161 13.18 2.22 20.02
N GLY A 162 12.18 2.58 20.84
CA GLY A 162 11.65 3.94 20.88
C GLY A 162 10.29 4.03 21.55
N LYS A 163 9.65 5.20 21.40
CA LYS A 163 8.30 5.44 21.93
C LYS A 163 7.36 5.83 20.79
N VAL A 164 6.13 5.32 20.84
CA VAL A 164 5.05 5.61 19.89
C VAL A 164 3.98 6.44 20.60
N PRO A 165 3.61 7.62 20.09
CA PRO A 165 2.47 8.38 20.61
C PRO A 165 1.19 7.54 20.51
N ILE A 166 0.41 7.48 21.59
CA ILE A 166 -0.81 6.67 21.65
C ILE A 166 -2.02 7.59 21.48
N MET A 167 -2.96 7.19 20.60
CA MET A 167 -4.21 7.90 20.39
C MET A 167 -5.13 7.70 21.60
N LEU A 168 -5.76 8.76 22.07
CA LEU A 168 -6.71 8.64 23.18
C LEU A 168 -7.93 7.82 22.78
N ARG A 169 -8.41 7.00 23.72
CA ARG A 169 -9.53 6.05 23.57
C ARG A 169 -9.28 4.87 22.61
N SER A 170 -8.09 4.75 22.02
CA SER A 170 -7.74 3.57 21.22
C SER A 170 -7.47 2.34 22.09
N SER A 171 -7.40 1.14 21.50
CA SER A 171 -7.21 -0.13 22.23
C SER A 171 -5.97 -0.18 23.16
N TYR A 172 -4.91 0.58 22.83
CA TYR A 172 -3.67 0.67 23.61
C TYR A 172 -3.65 1.83 24.62
N CYS A 173 -4.70 2.65 24.67
CA CYS A 173 -4.82 3.76 25.60
C CYS A 173 -5.12 3.26 27.04
N THR A 174 -4.66 4.01 28.05
CA THR A 174 -4.99 3.75 29.45
C THR A 174 -6.49 3.92 29.75
N LEU A 175 -7.21 4.71 28.94
CA LEU A 175 -8.64 5.01 29.11
C LEU A 175 -9.58 4.03 28.37
N TYR A 176 -9.01 3.02 27.69
CA TYR A 176 -9.79 2.07 26.91
C TYR A 176 -10.65 1.19 27.82
N GLN A 177 -11.95 1.08 27.52
CA GLN A 177 -12.95 0.31 28.28
C GLN A 177 -13.14 0.71 29.75
N ASN A 178 -12.70 1.90 30.16
CA ASN A 178 -13.05 2.44 31.48
C ASN A 178 -14.53 2.84 31.54
N SER A 179 -15.18 2.58 32.68
CA SER A 179 -16.55 3.04 32.91
C SER A 179 -16.61 4.57 33.03
N GLU A 180 -17.77 5.18 32.80
CA GLU A 180 -17.98 6.63 32.98
C GLU A 180 -17.59 7.10 34.39
N LYS A 181 -17.83 6.25 35.39
CA LYS A 181 -17.43 6.51 36.77
C LYS A 181 -15.92 6.54 36.92
N ASP A 182 -15.21 5.54 36.40
CA ASP A 182 -13.75 5.47 36.48
C ASP A 182 -13.10 6.65 35.76
N LEU A 183 -13.64 7.05 34.59
CA LEU A 183 -13.16 8.21 33.84
C LEU A 183 -13.30 9.50 34.67
N THR A 184 -14.44 9.67 35.33
CA THR A 184 -14.69 10.81 36.20
C THR A 184 -13.74 10.82 37.40
N GLU A 185 -13.47 9.66 38.01
CA GLU A 185 -12.50 9.51 39.11
C GLU A 185 -11.07 9.83 38.66
N LEU A 186 -10.70 9.47 37.43
CA LEU A 186 -9.42 9.83 36.80
C LEU A 186 -9.36 11.31 36.38
N GLY A 187 -10.50 12.03 36.44
CA GLY A 187 -10.62 13.43 36.04
C GLY A 187 -10.62 13.65 34.53
N GLU A 188 -11.05 12.65 33.77
CA GLU A 188 -11.33 12.73 32.33
C GLU A 188 -12.84 12.90 32.10
N CYS A 189 -13.22 13.46 30.95
CA CYS A 189 -14.63 13.65 30.59
C CYS A 189 -15.21 12.37 29.96
N PRO A 190 -16.33 11.82 30.46
CA PRO A 190 -16.99 10.66 29.84
C PRO A 190 -17.40 10.91 28.38
N LEU A 191 -17.79 12.14 28.05
CA LEU A 191 -18.24 12.56 26.72
C LEU A 191 -17.08 12.77 25.73
N ASP A 192 -15.83 12.78 26.20
CA ASP A 192 -14.67 12.87 25.30
C ASP A 192 -14.50 11.56 24.51
N GLN A 193 -14.68 11.68 23.20
CA GLN A 193 -14.62 10.60 22.22
C GLN A 193 -13.17 10.17 21.90
N GLY A 194 -12.17 10.98 22.26
CA GLY A 194 -10.77 10.70 21.90
C GLY A 194 -10.49 10.90 20.41
N GLY A 195 -9.62 10.06 19.83
CA GLY A 195 -9.26 10.19 18.41
C GLY A 195 -8.19 11.25 18.12
N TYR A 196 -7.43 11.66 19.14
CA TYR A 196 -6.36 12.64 19.05
C TYR A 196 -5.16 12.24 19.91
N PHE A 197 -4.04 12.91 19.72
CA PHE A 197 -2.78 12.67 20.42
C PHE A 197 -2.45 13.81 21.35
N ILE A 198 -1.85 13.51 22.50
CA ILE A 198 -1.24 14.54 23.38
C ILE A 198 0.26 14.54 23.14
N ILE A 199 0.78 15.61 22.57
CA ILE A 199 2.21 15.81 22.30
C ILE A 199 2.67 17.10 22.95
N ASN A 200 3.61 16.98 23.89
CA ASN A 200 4.12 18.08 24.72
C ASN A 200 2.98 18.86 25.39
N GLY A 201 2.02 18.15 25.97
CA GLY A 201 0.81 18.71 26.60
C GLY A 201 -0.25 19.27 25.65
N SER A 202 0.07 19.41 24.36
CA SER A 202 -0.86 19.94 23.35
C SER A 202 -1.60 18.81 22.66
N GLU A 203 -2.90 19.02 22.42
CA GLU A 203 -3.75 18.09 21.68
C GLU A 203 -3.57 18.28 20.18
N LYS A 204 -3.44 17.17 19.45
CA LYS A 204 -3.18 17.14 18.00
C LYS A 204 -4.04 16.09 17.33
N VAL A 205 -4.74 16.51 16.27
CA VAL A 205 -5.58 15.66 15.44
C VAL A 205 -4.93 15.51 14.06
N LEU A 206 -4.99 14.30 13.50
CA LEU A 206 -4.60 14.05 12.12
C LEU A 206 -5.82 14.24 11.20
N ILE A 207 -5.69 15.16 10.24
CA ILE A 207 -6.74 15.44 9.26
C ILE A 207 -6.54 14.52 8.06
N ALA A 208 -7.58 13.77 7.71
CA ALA A 208 -7.60 12.91 6.54
C ALA A 208 -7.24 13.70 5.27
N GLN A 209 -6.36 13.13 4.45
CA GLN A 209 -5.91 13.74 3.21
C GLN A 209 -6.54 13.03 2.02
N GLU A 210 -7.32 13.76 1.23
CA GLU A 210 -7.89 13.25 -0.01
C GLU A 210 -6.79 13.10 -1.07
N LYS A 211 -6.75 11.93 -1.73
CA LYS A 211 -5.83 11.64 -2.83
C LYS A 211 -6.57 10.85 -3.91
N MET A 212 -6.10 10.99 -5.15
CA MET A 212 -6.58 10.16 -6.27
C MET A 212 -6.31 8.68 -5.99
N SER A 213 -7.30 7.83 -6.27
CA SER A 213 -7.17 6.37 -6.10
C SER A 213 -6.02 5.82 -6.95
N THR A 214 -5.22 4.94 -6.35
CA THR A 214 -4.14 4.19 -7.00
C THR A 214 -4.69 3.01 -7.80
N ASN A 215 -3.84 2.36 -8.60
CA ASN A 215 -4.18 1.19 -9.41
C ASN A 215 -5.31 1.40 -10.44
N HIS A 216 -5.61 2.66 -10.77
CA HIS A 216 -6.56 3.05 -11.82
C HIS A 216 -5.86 3.83 -12.93
N VAL A 217 -6.34 3.66 -14.17
CA VAL A 217 -5.85 4.39 -15.34
C VAL A 217 -6.75 5.60 -15.58
N TYR A 218 -6.17 6.80 -15.49
CA TYR A 218 -6.87 8.05 -15.77
C TYR A 218 -6.42 8.63 -17.11
N VAL A 219 -7.37 8.96 -17.99
CA VAL A 219 -7.06 9.55 -19.30
C VAL A 219 -7.55 10.98 -19.36
N PHE A 220 -6.63 11.92 -19.54
CA PHE A 220 -6.91 13.35 -19.60
C PHE A 220 -6.65 13.93 -20.99
N LYS A 221 -7.64 14.62 -21.55
CA LYS A 221 -7.45 15.49 -22.72
C LYS A 221 -6.77 16.78 -22.30
N LYS A 222 -5.67 17.16 -22.97
CA LYS A 222 -4.94 18.39 -22.67
C LYS A 222 -5.36 19.51 -23.61
N ARG A 223 -5.57 20.71 -23.06
CA ARG A 223 -5.87 21.92 -23.83
C ARG A 223 -4.62 22.37 -24.62
N GLN A 224 -4.79 22.66 -25.91
CA GLN A 224 -3.72 23.18 -26.76
C GLN A 224 -3.35 24.62 -26.35
N PRO A 225 -2.07 25.04 -26.42
CA PRO A 225 -0.97 24.50 -27.22
C PRO A 225 -0.03 23.49 -26.51
N ASN A 226 -0.54 22.63 -25.62
CA ASN A 226 0.27 21.59 -24.98
C ASN A 226 0.91 20.62 -25.99
N LYS A 227 2.17 20.22 -25.75
CA LYS A 227 2.92 19.21 -26.52
C LYS A 227 2.11 17.92 -26.72
N TYR A 228 1.30 17.54 -25.74
CA TYR A 228 0.48 16.34 -25.76
C TYR A 228 -0.99 16.67 -26.01
N ALA A 229 -1.67 15.82 -26.78
CA ALA A 229 -3.12 15.88 -26.96
C ALA A 229 -3.84 15.13 -25.83
N TYR A 230 -3.33 13.95 -25.47
CA TYR A 230 -3.86 13.09 -24.42
C TYR A 230 -2.74 12.59 -23.51
N VAL A 231 -3.05 12.46 -22.22
CA VAL A 231 -2.16 11.90 -21.21
C VAL A 231 -2.94 10.88 -20.41
N ALA A 232 -2.53 9.62 -20.49
CA ALA A 232 -2.92 8.59 -19.55
C ALA A 232 -1.91 8.55 -18.40
N GLU A 233 -2.42 8.49 -17.16
CA GLU A 233 -1.64 8.39 -15.93
C GLU A 233 -2.12 7.16 -15.16
N VAL A 234 -1.17 6.36 -14.68
CA VAL A 234 -1.40 5.25 -13.75
C VAL A 234 -0.44 5.41 -12.58
N ARG A 235 -0.99 5.33 -11.36
CA ARG A 235 -0.22 5.31 -10.11
C ARG A 235 -0.37 3.93 -9.50
N SER A 236 0.63 3.07 -9.67
CA SER A 236 0.61 1.72 -9.14
C SER A 236 1.12 1.68 -7.70
N MET A 237 0.48 0.86 -6.87
CA MET A 237 0.90 0.57 -5.51
C MET A 237 0.64 -0.91 -5.25
N ALA A 238 1.69 -1.64 -4.85
CA ALA A 238 1.54 -3.03 -4.45
C ALA A 238 0.80 -3.09 -3.11
N GLU A 239 -0.18 -3.99 -2.98
CA GLU A 239 -1.00 -4.12 -1.76
C GLU A 239 -0.18 -4.58 -0.55
N THR A 240 0.90 -5.33 -0.79
CA THR A 240 1.71 -5.98 0.25
C THR A 240 3.01 -5.26 0.58
N GLN A 241 3.28 -4.10 -0.03
CA GLN A 241 4.51 -3.35 0.20
C GLN A 241 4.20 -1.92 0.57
N ASN A 242 4.73 -1.46 1.70
CA ASN A 242 4.63 -0.07 2.12
C ASN A 242 5.60 0.85 1.35
N ARG A 243 5.55 0.78 0.01
CA ARG A 243 6.34 1.60 -0.90
C ARG A 243 5.51 2.76 -1.45
N PRO A 244 6.14 3.92 -1.72
CA PRO A 244 5.44 5.03 -2.35
C PRO A 244 4.92 4.60 -3.74
N PRO A 245 3.75 5.10 -4.15
CA PRO A 245 3.14 4.72 -5.42
C PRO A 245 4.04 5.10 -6.59
N SER A 246 4.24 4.16 -7.50
CA SER A 246 5.02 4.35 -8.72
C SER A 246 4.14 4.92 -9.81
N THR A 247 4.56 6.02 -10.44
CA THR A 247 3.74 6.70 -11.46
C THR A 247 4.30 6.45 -12.85
N MET A 248 3.44 5.99 -13.76
CA MET A 248 3.73 5.85 -15.18
C MET A 248 2.77 6.73 -15.99
N PHE A 249 3.29 7.30 -17.07
CA PHE A 249 2.50 8.08 -18.01
C PHE A 249 2.60 7.51 -19.41
N VAL A 250 1.48 7.48 -20.13
CA VAL A 250 1.44 7.25 -21.57
C VAL A 250 0.87 8.50 -22.23
N ARG A 251 1.62 9.11 -23.14
CA ARG A 251 1.31 10.42 -23.71
C ARG A 251 1.27 10.35 -25.22
N MET A 252 0.20 10.90 -25.79
CA MET A 252 0.04 11.06 -27.23
C MET A 252 0.45 12.47 -27.62
N LEU A 253 1.42 12.61 -28.52
CA LEU A 253 1.84 13.91 -29.03
C LEU A 253 0.72 14.60 -29.82
N SER A 254 0.64 15.92 -29.68
CA SER A 254 -0.28 16.76 -30.45
C SER A 254 0.19 16.89 -31.90
N ARG A 255 -0.75 16.91 -32.84
CA ARG A 255 -0.48 17.01 -34.29
C ARG A 255 0.30 18.28 -34.66
N THR A 256 0.18 19.34 -33.87
CA THR A 256 0.85 20.64 -34.08
C THR A 256 2.29 20.71 -33.59
N SER A 257 2.76 19.73 -32.79
CA SER A 257 4.11 19.78 -32.19
C SER A 257 5.20 19.08 -33.01
N ALA A 258 4.86 18.43 -34.13
CA ALA A 258 5.82 17.79 -35.02
C ALA A 258 6.52 18.81 -35.95
N LYS A 259 7.56 19.48 -35.46
CA LYS A 259 8.50 20.19 -36.34
C LYS A 259 9.36 19.16 -37.08
N GLY A 260 9.07 18.89 -38.35
CA GLY A 260 9.93 18.05 -39.20
C GLY A 260 9.26 17.08 -40.17
N GLY A 261 8.04 17.37 -40.65
CA GLY A 261 7.48 16.66 -41.81
C GLY A 261 6.93 15.25 -41.57
N SER A 262 7.12 14.67 -40.37
CA SER A 262 6.40 13.45 -39.98
C SER A 262 5.21 13.81 -39.08
N SER A 263 4.04 13.90 -39.70
CA SER A 263 2.76 14.33 -39.10
C SER A 263 2.09 13.22 -38.27
N GLY A 264 2.86 12.51 -37.44
CA GLY A 264 2.38 11.40 -36.63
C GLY A 264 1.91 11.81 -35.23
N GLN A 265 0.79 11.25 -34.76
CA GLN A 265 0.43 11.27 -33.33
C GLN A 265 1.20 10.16 -32.61
N TYR A 266 2.48 10.38 -32.34
CA TYR A 266 3.31 9.39 -31.65
C TYR A 266 2.85 9.17 -30.21
N ILE A 267 2.94 7.92 -29.76
CA ILE A 267 2.66 7.54 -28.38
C ILE A 267 3.96 7.21 -27.68
N ARG A 268 4.25 7.94 -26.59
CA ARG A 268 5.44 7.75 -25.77
C ARG A 268 5.08 7.52 -24.31
N ALA A 269 5.85 6.67 -23.63
CA ALA A 269 5.72 6.39 -22.22
C ALA A 269 6.80 7.13 -21.41
N THR A 270 6.45 7.55 -20.20
CA THR A 270 7.42 7.92 -19.15
C THR A 270 7.36 6.85 -18.09
N LEU A 271 8.45 6.10 -17.98
CA LEU A 271 8.61 5.06 -16.98
C LEU A 271 9.18 5.66 -15.68
N PRO A 272 8.89 5.03 -14.52
CA PRO A 272 9.53 5.36 -13.26
C PRO A 272 11.06 5.35 -13.39
N TYR A 273 11.73 6.30 -12.73
CA TYR A 273 13.20 6.43 -12.71
C TYR A 273 13.87 6.71 -14.08
N ILE A 274 13.10 6.88 -15.17
CA ILE A 274 13.63 7.26 -16.49
C ILE A 274 13.34 8.73 -16.77
N ARG A 275 14.39 9.49 -17.11
CA ARG A 275 14.30 10.95 -17.31
C ARG A 275 13.70 11.36 -18.65
N THR A 276 13.77 10.48 -19.64
CA THR A 276 13.33 10.77 -21.01
C THR A 276 12.19 9.86 -21.43
N GLU A 277 11.31 10.39 -22.27
CA GLU A 277 10.19 9.63 -22.83
C GLU A 277 10.69 8.55 -23.81
N ILE A 278 10.05 7.39 -23.77
CA ILE A 278 10.39 6.22 -24.58
C ILE A 278 9.20 5.89 -25.48
N PRO A 279 9.38 5.70 -26.80
CA PRO A 279 8.34 5.19 -27.68
C PRO A 279 7.69 3.90 -27.14
N ILE A 280 6.36 3.85 -27.12
CA ILE A 280 5.63 2.75 -26.46
C ILE A 280 5.98 1.37 -27.05
N ILE A 281 6.25 1.30 -28.35
CA ILE A 281 6.61 0.05 -29.02
C ILE A 281 7.96 -0.49 -28.52
N ILE A 282 8.91 0.38 -28.17
CA ILE A 282 10.19 -0.04 -27.57
C ILE A 282 9.97 -0.66 -26.18
N VAL A 283 8.97 -0.18 -25.43
CA VAL A 283 8.58 -0.74 -24.13
C VAL A 283 8.04 -2.16 -24.30
N PHE A 284 7.17 -2.41 -25.28
CA PHE A 284 6.70 -3.77 -25.61
C PHE A 284 7.83 -4.71 -26.03
N ARG A 285 8.77 -4.23 -26.84
CA ARG A 285 9.95 -5.02 -27.21
C ARG A 285 10.84 -5.35 -26.01
N ALA A 286 10.96 -4.43 -25.05
CA ALA A 286 11.69 -4.69 -23.81
C ALA A 286 11.00 -5.74 -22.92
N LEU A 287 9.65 -5.79 -22.94
CA LEU A 287 8.85 -6.84 -22.27
C LEU A 287 9.01 -8.23 -22.90
N GLY A 288 9.52 -8.31 -24.14
CA GLY A 288 9.76 -9.59 -24.84
C GLY A 288 8.91 -9.78 -26.10
N PHE A 289 7.98 -8.87 -26.40
CA PHE A 289 7.18 -8.92 -27.62
C PHE A 289 7.97 -8.34 -28.80
N VAL A 290 8.56 -9.23 -29.60
CA VAL A 290 9.39 -8.83 -30.76
C VAL A 290 8.58 -8.71 -32.03
N ALA A 291 7.55 -9.53 -32.24
CA ALA A 291 6.73 -9.43 -33.45
C ALA A 291 5.72 -8.28 -33.32
N ASP A 292 5.64 -7.44 -34.36
CA ASP A 292 4.71 -6.31 -34.39
C ASP A 292 3.24 -6.77 -34.29
N LYS A 293 2.95 -7.96 -34.83
CA LYS A 293 1.64 -8.59 -34.71
C LYS A 293 1.27 -8.82 -33.25
N ASP A 294 2.17 -9.42 -32.46
CA ASP A 294 1.93 -9.67 -31.02
C ASP A 294 1.68 -8.37 -30.27
N ILE A 295 2.46 -7.32 -30.57
CA ILE A 295 2.27 -5.99 -29.95
C ILE A 295 0.88 -5.43 -30.29
N LEU A 296 0.45 -5.56 -31.55
CA LEU A 296 -0.86 -5.09 -31.99
C LEU A 296 -2.00 -5.90 -31.38
N GLU A 297 -1.87 -7.23 -31.20
CA GLU A 297 -2.87 -8.06 -30.52
C GLU A 297 -3.13 -7.60 -29.07
N HIS A 298 -2.10 -7.08 -28.39
CA HIS A 298 -2.22 -6.58 -27.02
C HIS A 298 -2.85 -5.18 -26.91
N ILE A 299 -2.85 -4.39 -28.00
CA ILE A 299 -3.38 -3.02 -27.99
C ILE A 299 -4.75 -2.97 -28.68
N CYS A 300 -4.85 -3.55 -29.87
CA CYS A 300 -6.03 -3.56 -30.72
C CYS A 300 -6.58 -4.98 -30.81
N TYR A 301 -7.58 -5.28 -29.99
CA TYR A 301 -8.23 -6.60 -29.95
C TYR A 301 -8.99 -6.94 -31.24
N ASN A 302 -9.32 -5.95 -32.08
CA ASN A 302 -10.03 -6.14 -33.34
C ASN A 302 -9.25 -5.56 -34.53
N PHE A 303 -8.58 -6.43 -35.29
CA PHE A 303 -7.83 -6.04 -36.50
C PHE A 303 -8.67 -5.46 -37.64
N GLN A 304 -9.99 -5.55 -37.57
CA GLN A 304 -10.88 -4.90 -38.55
C GLN A 304 -11.01 -3.39 -38.30
N ASP A 305 -10.63 -2.90 -37.11
CA ASP A 305 -10.59 -1.45 -36.83
C ASP A 305 -9.38 -0.79 -37.49
N THR A 306 -9.59 -0.41 -38.75
CA THR A 306 -8.57 0.30 -39.55
C THR A 306 -8.22 1.68 -38.98
N GLN A 307 -9.12 2.33 -38.24
CA GLN A 307 -8.88 3.67 -37.69
C GLN A 307 -7.86 3.61 -36.55
N MET A 308 -8.05 2.65 -35.62
CA MET A 308 -7.11 2.45 -34.51
C MET A 308 -5.73 2.01 -34.99
N MET A 309 -5.69 1.13 -36.00
CA MET A 309 -4.45 0.67 -36.61
C MET A 309 -3.67 1.82 -37.27
N GLU A 310 -4.37 2.73 -37.94
CA GLU A 310 -3.74 3.89 -38.59
C GLU A 310 -3.19 4.89 -37.57
N LEU A 311 -3.82 5.04 -36.40
CA LEU A 311 -3.31 5.87 -35.30
C LEU A 311 -2.04 5.29 -34.67
N LEU A 312 -1.87 3.96 -34.65
CA LEU A 312 -0.69 3.29 -34.10
C LEU A 312 0.50 3.23 -35.07
N ARG A 313 0.24 3.23 -36.39
CA ARG A 313 1.25 3.12 -37.45
C ARG A 313 2.47 4.03 -37.25
N PRO A 314 2.34 5.35 -36.95
CA PRO A 314 3.51 6.22 -36.77
C PRO A 314 4.41 5.80 -35.60
N SER A 315 3.83 5.21 -34.55
CA SER A 315 4.60 4.74 -33.39
C SER A 315 5.35 3.44 -33.68
N LEU A 316 4.81 2.58 -34.56
CA LEU A 316 5.50 1.38 -35.07
C LEU A 316 6.69 1.75 -35.95
N GLU A 317 6.49 2.68 -36.88
CA GLU A 317 7.55 3.18 -37.77
C GLU A 317 8.70 3.82 -36.98
N GLU A 318 8.40 4.62 -35.93
CA GLU A 318 9.41 5.22 -35.06
C GLU A 318 10.32 4.16 -34.39
N ALA A 319 9.75 3.02 -34.01
CA ALA A 319 10.45 1.96 -33.29
C ALA A 319 11.10 0.91 -34.18
N PHE A 320 11.00 1.03 -35.52
CA PHE A 320 11.53 0.04 -36.47
C PHE A 320 13.04 -0.23 -36.31
N VAL A 321 13.79 0.77 -35.85
CA VAL A 321 15.25 0.70 -35.63
C VAL A 321 15.67 -0.28 -34.53
N ILE A 322 14.76 -0.70 -33.64
CA ILE A 322 15.05 -1.63 -32.55
C ILE A 322 14.14 -2.84 -32.70
N GLN A 323 14.72 -4.02 -32.98
CA GLN A 323 13.96 -5.26 -33.18
C GLN A 323 14.34 -6.36 -32.17
N ASN A 324 15.20 -6.07 -31.19
CA ASN A 324 15.68 -7.05 -30.22
C ASN A 324 15.43 -6.56 -28.79
N GLN A 325 14.92 -7.45 -27.93
CA GLN A 325 14.65 -7.18 -26.52
C GLN A 325 15.86 -6.62 -25.78
N GLN A 326 17.06 -7.21 -25.96
CA GLN A 326 18.26 -6.73 -25.27
C GLN A 326 18.70 -5.34 -25.74
N VAL A 327 18.42 -4.99 -27.00
CA VAL A 327 18.71 -3.65 -27.54
C VAL A 327 17.69 -2.64 -27.01
N ALA A 328 16.42 -3.03 -26.88
CA ALA A 328 15.39 -2.23 -26.24
C ALA A 328 15.71 -1.96 -24.77
N LEU A 329 16.10 -2.97 -24.01
CA LEU A 329 16.51 -2.82 -22.60
C LEU A 329 17.73 -1.90 -22.45
N ASP A 330 18.73 -2.02 -23.34
CA ASP A 330 19.88 -1.10 -23.34
C ASP A 330 19.47 0.34 -23.71
N TYR A 331 18.54 0.50 -24.65
CA TYR A 331 18.02 1.81 -25.06
C TYR A 331 17.31 2.54 -23.91
N ILE A 332 16.52 1.81 -23.11
CA ILE A 332 15.87 2.31 -21.90
C ILE A 332 16.93 2.61 -20.83
N GLY A 333 17.85 1.67 -20.59
CA GLY A 333 18.87 1.80 -19.54
C GLY A 333 19.80 3.00 -19.74
N LYS A 334 20.16 3.34 -20.99
CA LYS A 334 20.94 4.55 -21.33
C LYS A 334 20.25 5.86 -20.93
N ARG A 335 18.93 5.85 -20.74
CA ARG A 335 18.08 7.01 -20.43
C ARG A 335 17.71 7.13 -18.95
N GLY A 336 18.01 6.09 -18.16
CA GLY A 336 17.79 6.06 -16.71
C GLY A 336 19.09 6.07 -15.90
N ALA A 337 20.09 5.27 -16.30
CA ALA A 337 21.32 5.09 -15.55
C ALA A 337 22.31 6.27 -15.72
N THR A 338 23.21 6.43 -14.76
CA THR A 338 24.32 7.37 -14.83
C THR A 338 25.25 7.05 -16.00
N VAL A 339 25.84 8.11 -16.59
CA VAL A 339 26.75 7.98 -17.74
C VAL A 339 27.96 7.13 -17.35
N GLY A 340 28.34 6.17 -18.20
CA GLY A 340 29.53 5.30 -17.99
C GLY A 340 29.27 3.92 -17.38
N VAL A 341 28.02 3.59 -17.03
CA VAL A 341 27.65 2.26 -16.51
C VAL A 341 27.70 1.20 -17.64
N THR A 342 28.17 -0.02 -17.35
CA THR A 342 28.24 -1.12 -18.34
C THR A 342 26.87 -1.54 -18.85
N ARG A 343 26.81 -2.15 -20.05
CA ARG A 343 25.54 -2.60 -20.67
C ARG A 343 24.74 -3.54 -19.75
N GLU A 344 25.40 -4.50 -19.12
CA GLU A 344 24.76 -5.45 -18.21
C GLU A 344 24.14 -4.77 -17.00
N LYS A 345 24.86 -3.83 -16.38
CA LYS A 345 24.35 -3.05 -15.25
C LYS A 345 23.17 -2.16 -15.65
N ARG A 346 23.16 -1.62 -16.87
CA ARG A 346 22.01 -0.86 -17.42
C ARG A 346 20.79 -1.73 -17.63
N ILE A 347 20.96 -2.93 -18.18
CA ILE A 347 19.86 -3.88 -18.37
C ILE A 347 19.30 -4.31 -17.01
N LYS A 348 20.17 -4.66 -16.06
CA LYS A 348 19.79 -5.02 -14.70
C LYS A 348 19.06 -3.88 -13.98
N PHE A 349 19.49 -2.63 -14.17
CA PHE A 349 18.79 -1.45 -13.64
C PHE A 349 17.34 -1.39 -14.13
N VAL A 350 17.11 -1.56 -15.43
CA VAL A 350 15.75 -1.53 -16.01
C VAL A 350 14.90 -2.66 -15.44
N LEU A 351 15.44 -3.88 -15.39
CA LEU A 351 14.76 -5.06 -14.80
C LEU A 351 14.38 -4.87 -13.33
N LEU A 352 15.25 -4.25 -12.53
CA LEU A 352 15.02 -4.11 -11.09
C LEU A 352 14.22 -2.88 -10.68
N ASN A 353 14.15 -1.83 -11.52
CA ASN A 353 13.56 -0.54 -11.12
C ASN A 353 12.35 -0.13 -11.95
N CYS A 354 12.26 -0.58 -13.21
CA CYS A 354 11.11 -0.25 -14.06
C CYS A 354 10.06 -1.36 -14.12
N TRP A 355 10.44 -2.61 -13.80
CA TRP A 355 9.59 -3.79 -13.96
C TRP A 355 9.32 -4.56 -12.66
N ALA A 356 9.98 -4.17 -11.55
CA ALA A 356 9.71 -4.65 -10.20
C ALA A 356 8.81 -3.64 -9.47
#